data_AF-A0A1J5EGY9-F1
#
_entry.id   AF-A0A1J5EGY9-F1
#
_cell.length_a   1.000
_cell.length_b   1.000
_cell.length_c   1.000
_cell.angle_alpha   90.00
_cell.angle_beta   90.00
_cell.angle_gamma   90.00
#
_symmetry.space_group_name_H-M   'P 1'
#
loop_
_entity.id
_entity.type
_entity.pdbx_description
1 polymer ?
#
loop_
_entity_poly.entity_id
_entity_poly.type
_entity_poly.pdbx_seq_one_letter_code
_entity_poly.pdbx_strand_id
1 'polypeptide(L)'
;MDEENKPMPNSALYEQFACDYANGKYNDLYDHVLPFVLKNIGDFGDFIDSLGFNAEGLSTLTLLKLYIFEKNMPFDMSLYMKAQSDFIKECVQENGMERQEAVSEWIRAHAQRHREKAIRTQCLYLDKIAEQIIPDIENALKNYREKGVSPI
;
A
#
# COMPACT_ATOMS: atom_id res chain seq x y z
N MET A 1 8.38 7.10 40.67
CA MET A 1 7.18 6.53 40.02
C MET A 1 7.55 6.44 38.55
N ASP A 2 8.10 5.30 38.17
CA ASP A 2 8.54 5.02 36.80
C ASP A 2 7.36 4.48 36.01
N GLU A 3 6.59 5.40 35.43
CA GLU A 3 5.57 5.05 34.45
C GLU A 3 6.21 4.96 33.06
N GLU A 4 6.34 3.71 32.62
CA GLU A 4 6.07 3.26 31.26
C GLU A 4 6.94 3.84 30.14
N ASN A 5 8.19 3.39 30.08
CA ASN A 5 8.89 3.22 28.81
C ASN A 5 8.36 1.96 28.08
N LYS A 6 7.05 1.90 27.84
CA LYS A 6 6.45 0.86 26.98
C LYS A 6 6.87 1.19 25.55
N PRO A 7 7.60 0.31 24.84
CA PRO A 7 7.85 0.52 23.42
C PRO A 7 6.51 0.63 22.72
N MET A 8 6.26 1.77 22.06
CA MET A 8 5.03 1.97 21.32
C MET A 8 4.82 0.77 20.38
N PRO A 9 3.60 0.23 20.24
CA PRO A 9 3.33 -1.02 19.51
C PRO A 9 3.72 -0.99 18.02
N ASN A 10 4.20 0.14 17.51
CA ASN A 10 4.69 0.32 16.14
C ASN A 10 6.18 0.71 16.04
N SER A 11 6.95 0.77 17.14
CA SER A 11 8.34 1.28 17.15
C SER A 11 9.26 0.59 16.15
N ALA A 12 9.28 -0.74 16.12
CA ALA A 12 10.08 -1.50 15.15
C ALA A 12 9.66 -1.24 13.69
N LEU A 13 8.37 -0.97 13.45
CA LEU A 13 7.84 -0.66 12.12
C LEU A 13 8.23 0.76 11.69
N TYR A 14 8.24 1.72 12.63
CA TYR A 14 8.74 3.08 12.43
C TYR A 14 10.26 3.14 12.24
N GLU A 15 11.02 2.33 12.97
CA GLU A 15 12.49 2.25 12.83
C GLU A 15 12.88 1.63 11.48
N GLN A 16 12.22 0.54 11.09
CA GLN A 16 12.40 -0.05 9.76
C GLN A 16 12.02 0.95 8.65
N PHE A 17 10.90 1.66 8.82
CA PHE A 17 10.46 2.73 7.92
C PHE A 17 11.50 3.83 7.78
N ALA A 18 12.03 4.33 8.89
CA ALA A 18 13.03 5.40 8.90
C ALA A 18 14.34 4.94 8.25
N CYS A 19 14.77 3.70 8.51
CA CYS A 19 15.94 3.10 7.90
C CYS A 19 15.78 2.95 6.39
N ASP A 20 14.66 2.41 5.95
CA ASP A 20 14.44 2.20 4.53
C ASP A 20 14.28 3.53 3.75
N TYR A 21 13.71 4.57 4.38
CA TYR A 21 13.65 5.93 3.86
C TYR A 21 15.04 6.54 3.72
N ALA A 22 15.87 6.47 4.76
CA ALA A 22 17.24 6.96 4.74
C ALA A 22 18.09 6.27 3.66
N ASN A 23 17.76 5.04 3.30
CA ASN A 23 18.44 4.26 2.26
C ASN A 23 17.94 4.53 0.84
N GLY A 24 17.03 5.50 0.64
CA GLY A 24 16.57 5.90 -0.69
C GLY A 24 15.82 4.80 -1.44
N LYS A 25 15.31 3.77 -0.74
CA LYS A 25 14.57 2.64 -1.33
C LYS A 25 13.25 3.05 -2.01
N TYR A 26 12.91 4.34 -1.95
CA TYR A 26 11.55 4.85 -2.10
C TYR A 26 11.44 6.09 -2.99
N ASN A 27 12.52 6.53 -3.63
CA ASN A 27 12.43 7.61 -4.61
C ASN A 27 11.54 7.22 -5.81
N ASP A 28 11.44 5.91 -6.10
CA ASP A 28 10.65 5.35 -7.20
C ASP A 28 9.15 5.20 -6.87
N LEU A 29 8.71 5.52 -5.63
CA LEU A 29 7.31 5.36 -5.20
C LEU A 29 6.35 6.25 -6.01
N TYR A 30 6.79 7.45 -6.37
CA TYR A 30 6.02 8.36 -7.22
C TYR A 30 5.68 7.68 -8.57
N ASP A 31 6.68 7.04 -9.18
CA ASP A 31 6.57 6.39 -10.49
C ASP A 31 5.66 5.15 -10.48
N HIS A 32 5.36 4.61 -9.30
CA HIS A 32 4.45 3.46 -9.17
C HIS A 32 3.05 3.87 -8.71
N VAL A 33 2.95 4.80 -7.76
CA VAL A 33 1.68 5.11 -7.12
C VAL A 33 0.76 5.90 -8.04
N LEU A 34 1.28 6.90 -8.76
CA LEU A 34 0.46 7.74 -9.61
C LEU A 34 -0.09 6.93 -10.80
N PRO A 35 0.72 6.15 -11.54
CA PRO A 35 0.19 5.28 -12.59
C PRO A 35 -0.80 4.23 -12.07
N PHE A 36 -0.57 3.66 -10.89
CA PHE A 36 -1.51 2.74 -10.26
C PHE A 36 -2.86 3.42 -10.03
N VAL A 37 -2.89 4.59 -9.40
CA VAL A 37 -4.15 5.29 -9.11
C VAL A 37 -4.84 5.73 -10.40
N LEU A 38 -4.11 6.32 -11.35
CA LEU A 38 -4.67 6.79 -12.62
C LEU A 38 -5.27 5.66 -13.46
N LYS A 39 -4.61 4.48 -13.50
CA LYS A 39 -5.15 3.30 -14.19
C LYS A 39 -6.47 2.81 -13.57
N ASN A 40 -6.65 3.05 -12.27
CA ASN A 40 -7.82 2.61 -11.51
C ASN A 40 -8.71 3.78 -11.07
N ILE A 41 -8.65 4.92 -11.77
CA ILE A 41 -9.31 6.15 -11.33
C ILE A 41 -10.83 6.03 -11.28
N GLY A 42 -11.41 5.22 -12.18
CA GLY A 42 -12.84 4.91 -12.19
C GLY A 42 -13.23 4.10 -10.96
N ASP A 43 -12.59 2.94 -10.75
CA ASP A 43 -12.78 2.10 -9.56
C ASP A 43 -12.60 2.91 -8.26
N PHE A 44 -11.64 3.84 -8.23
CA PHE A 44 -11.40 4.68 -7.06
C PHE A 44 -12.53 5.70 -6.85
N GLY A 45 -13.04 6.30 -7.92
CA GLY A 45 -14.24 7.14 -7.89
C GLY A 45 -15.46 6.37 -7.38
N ASP A 46 -15.72 5.20 -7.95
CA ASP A 46 -16.83 4.32 -7.55
C ASP A 46 -16.71 3.88 -6.08
N PHE A 47 -15.49 3.61 -5.62
CA PHE A 47 -15.23 3.33 -4.21
C PHE A 47 -15.61 4.51 -3.31
N ILE A 48 -15.19 5.74 -3.65
CA ILE A 48 -15.54 6.94 -2.86
C ILE A 48 -17.05 7.12 -2.83
N ASP A 49 -17.72 6.94 -3.97
CA ASP A 49 -19.17 7.09 -4.07
C ASP A 49 -19.89 6.00 -3.27
N SER A 50 -19.36 4.78 -3.21
CA SER A 50 -19.90 3.68 -2.41
C SER A 50 -19.87 3.94 -0.89
N LEU A 51 -18.96 4.78 -0.41
CA LEU A 51 -18.89 5.17 1.00
C LEU A 51 -20.00 6.15 1.41
N GLY A 52 -20.61 6.84 0.44
CA GLY A 52 -21.67 7.83 0.66
C GLY A 52 -21.27 8.89 1.70
N PHE A 53 -22.13 9.13 2.69
CA PHE A 53 -21.87 10.07 3.78
C PHE A 53 -20.61 9.75 4.60
N ASN A 54 -20.12 8.50 4.60
CA ASN A 54 -18.90 8.15 5.34
C ASN A 54 -17.63 8.69 4.69
N ALA A 55 -17.68 9.13 3.43
CA ALA A 55 -16.57 9.82 2.79
C ALA A 55 -16.47 11.30 3.19
N GLU A 56 -17.54 11.89 3.72
CA GLU A 56 -17.58 13.31 4.07
C GLU A 56 -16.52 13.66 5.14
N GLY A 57 -15.70 14.67 4.86
CA GLY A 57 -14.63 15.11 5.76
C GLY A 57 -13.35 14.28 5.70
N LEU A 58 -13.29 13.20 4.90
CA LEU A 58 -12.05 12.47 4.67
C LEU A 58 -11.21 13.15 3.58
N SER A 59 -9.90 13.23 3.82
CA SER A 59 -8.96 13.70 2.81
C SER A 59 -8.82 12.68 1.68
N THR A 60 -8.46 13.13 0.47
CA THR A 60 -8.14 12.26 -0.67
C THR A 60 -7.06 11.23 -0.33
N LEU A 61 -6.07 11.61 0.48
CA LEU A 61 -5.04 10.70 0.98
C LEU A 61 -5.62 9.59 1.86
N THR A 62 -6.55 9.93 2.75
CA THR A 62 -7.23 8.94 3.60
C THR A 62 -8.07 7.99 2.76
N LEU A 63 -8.86 8.52 1.83
CA LEU A 63 -9.69 7.73 0.91
C LEU A 63 -8.84 6.79 0.06
N LEU A 64 -7.70 7.27 -0.45
CA LEU A 64 -6.77 6.47 -1.22
C LEU A 64 -6.19 5.30 -0.41
N LYS A 65 -5.80 5.53 0.84
CA LYS A 65 -5.33 4.44 1.71
C LYS A 65 -6.40 3.38 1.91
N LEU A 66 -7.63 3.80 2.23
CA LEU A 66 -8.77 2.90 2.41
C LEU A 66 -9.05 2.09 1.14
N TYR A 67 -9.00 2.74 -0.03
CA TYR A 67 -9.16 2.07 -1.31
C TYR A 67 -8.10 0.99 -1.56
N ILE A 68 -6.82 1.27 -1.28
CA ILE A 68 -5.72 0.31 -1.43
C ILE A 68 -5.91 -0.89 -0.49
N PHE A 69 -6.39 -0.65 0.74
CA PHE A 69 -6.74 -1.72 1.67
C PHE A 69 -7.92 -2.56 1.18
N GLU A 70 -8.99 -1.93 0.70
CA GLU A 70 -10.18 -2.60 0.17
C GLU A 70 -9.83 -3.46 -1.05
N LYS A 71 -9.02 -2.92 -1.98
CA LYS A 71 -8.54 -3.66 -3.15
C LYS A 71 -7.61 -4.81 -2.78
N ASN A 72 -7.11 -4.84 -1.54
CA ASN A 72 -6.11 -5.79 -1.04
C ASN A 72 -4.95 -5.95 -2.03
N MET A 73 -4.46 -4.83 -2.57
CA MET A 73 -3.46 -4.80 -3.64
C MET A 73 -2.40 -3.73 -3.35
N PRO A 74 -1.12 -4.10 -3.18
CA PRO A 74 -0.05 -3.11 -3.13
C PRO A 74 0.10 -2.43 -4.49
N PHE A 75 0.35 -1.12 -4.51
CA PHE A 75 0.49 -0.38 -5.77
C PHE A 75 1.84 -0.63 -6.44
N ASP A 76 2.88 -0.94 -5.67
CA ASP A 76 4.13 -1.48 -6.20
C ASP A 76 4.17 -3.01 -6.03
N MET A 77 3.73 -3.69 -7.08
CA MET A 77 3.75 -5.14 -7.17
C MET A 77 5.17 -5.71 -7.33
N SER A 78 6.11 -4.92 -7.88
CA SER A 78 7.49 -5.38 -8.10
C SER A 78 8.23 -5.50 -6.77
N LEU A 79 8.07 -4.51 -5.90
CA LEU A 79 8.62 -4.52 -4.54
C LEU A 79 7.98 -5.62 -3.69
N TYR A 80 6.67 -5.83 -3.82
CA TYR A 80 5.97 -6.93 -3.15
C TYR A 80 6.52 -8.30 -3.58
N MET A 81 6.68 -8.54 -4.89
CA MET A 81 7.19 -9.81 -5.41
C MET A 81 8.66 -10.05 -5.06
N LYS A 82 9.47 -8.98 -4.99
CA LYS A 82 10.85 -9.06 -4.53
C LYS A 82 10.92 -9.46 -3.06
N ALA A 83 10.17 -8.79 -2.19
CA ALA A 83 10.12 -9.12 -0.76
C ALA A 83 9.62 -10.56 -0.53
N GLN A 84 8.61 -11.00 -1.28
CA GLN A 84 8.13 -12.38 -1.25
C GLN A 84 9.22 -13.37 -1.72
N SER A 85 9.96 -13.05 -2.78
CA SER A 85 11.03 -13.90 -3.31
C SER A 85 12.22 -14.04 -2.37
N ASP A 86 12.61 -12.95 -1.71
CA ASP A 86 13.75 -12.95 -0.78
C ASP A 86 13.41 -13.72 0.49
N PHE A 87 12.21 -13.56 1.03
CA PHE A 87 11.75 -14.36 2.18
C PHE A 87 11.66 -15.86 1.87
N ILE A 88 11.14 -16.22 0.68
CA ILE A 88 11.10 -17.62 0.24
C ILE A 88 12.51 -18.22 0.19
N LYS A 89 13.51 -17.47 -0.28
CA LYS A 89 14.90 -17.96 -0.31
C LYS A 89 15.43 -18.25 1.10
N GLU A 90 15.13 -17.37 2.06
CA GLU A 90 15.52 -17.56 3.46
C GLU A 90 14.89 -18.83 4.05
N CYS A 91 13.56 -19.02 3.89
CA CYS A 91 12.88 -20.22 4.42
C CYS A 91 13.30 -21.54 3.74
N VAL A 92 13.58 -21.52 2.44
CA VAL A 92 13.99 -22.72 1.69
C VAL A 92 15.41 -23.16 2.08
N GLN A 93 16.31 -22.22 2.40
CA GLN A 93 17.66 -22.54 2.84
C GLN A 93 17.71 -23.24 4.20
N GLU A 94 16.74 -23.01 5.08
CA GLU A 94 16.74 -23.54 6.44
C GLU A 94 16.16 -24.97 6.57
N ASN A 95 15.28 -25.41 5.66
CA ASN A 95 14.48 -26.63 5.89
C ASN A 95 14.76 -27.83 4.97
N GLY A 96 15.69 -27.74 4.00
CA GLY A 96 16.06 -28.88 3.14
C GLY A 96 14.91 -29.48 2.31
N MET A 97 13.76 -28.80 2.24
CA MET A 97 12.58 -29.21 1.49
C MET A 97 12.74 -28.93 -0.01
N GLU A 98 12.05 -29.70 -0.83
CA GLU A 98 11.85 -29.39 -2.25
C GLU A 98 11.24 -27.99 -2.41
N ARG A 99 11.87 -27.15 -3.24
CA ARG A 99 11.57 -25.72 -3.34
C ARG A 99 10.09 -25.42 -3.59
N GLN A 100 9.41 -26.25 -4.37
CA GLN A 100 7.98 -26.07 -4.67
C GLN A 100 7.08 -26.30 -3.45
N GLU A 101 7.44 -27.24 -2.59
CA GLU A 101 6.65 -27.60 -1.41
C GLU A 101 6.77 -26.52 -0.33
N ALA A 102 7.99 -26.06 -0.06
CA ALA A 102 8.24 -24.94 0.85
C ALA A 102 7.55 -23.63 0.39
N VAL A 103 7.53 -23.35 -0.92
CA VAL A 103 6.79 -22.21 -1.48
C VAL A 103 5.28 -22.37 -1.27
N SER A 104 4.73 -23.56 -1.50
CA SER A 104 3.31 -23.85 -1.33
C SER A 104 2.86 -23.70 0.12
N GLU A 105 3.64 -24.23 1.06
CA GLU A 105 3.38 -24.07 2.49
C GLU A 105 3.47 -22.61 2.94
N TRP A 106 4.47 -21.88 2.46
CA TRP A 106 4.59 -20.46 2.75
C TRP A 106 3.39 -19.66 2.24
N ILE A 107 2.95 -19.92 0.99
CA ILE A 107 1.80 -19.22 0.41
C ILE A 107 0.55 -19.47 1.28
N ARG A 108 0.33 -20.71 1.72
CA ARG A 108 -0.79 -21.06 2.59
C ARG A 108 -0.73 -20.38 3.96
N ALA A 109 0.44 -20.30 4.56
CA ALA A 109 0.59 -19.84 5.94
C ALA A 109 0.78 -18.32 6.08
N HIS A 110 1.37 -17.65 5.07
CA HIS A 110 1.93 -16.31 5.26
C HIS A 110 1.58 -15.28 4.20
N ALA A 111 1.05 -15.67 3.03
CA ALA A 111 0.85 -14.74 1.91
C ALA A 111 -0.06 -13.56 2.26
N GLN A 112 -1.18 -13.80 2.96
CA GLN A 112 -2.13 -12.74 3.32
C GLN A 112 -1.51 -11.74 4.31
N ARG A 113 -0.87 -12.23 5.38
CA ARG A 113 -0.19 -11.36 6.37
C ARG A 113 0.96 -10.57 5.74
N HIS A 114 1.71 -11.19 4.81
CA HIS A 114 2.79 -10.52 4.09
C HIS A 114 2.26 -9.41 3.18
N ARG A 115 1.15 -9.68 2.47
CA ARG A 115 0.47 -8.69 1.64
C ARG A 115 -0.05 -7.51 2.46
N GLU A 116 -0.72 -7.78 3.57
CA GLU A 116 -1.20 -6.73 4.47
C GLU A 116 -0.06 -5.87 5.01
N LYS A 117 1.09 -6.49 5.37
CA LYS A 117 2.28 -5.76 5.78
C LYS A 117 2.81 -4.87 4.65
N ALA A 118 2.89 -5.39 3.43
CA ALA A 118 3.33 -4.61 2.26
C ALA A 118 2.40 -3.43 1.98
N ILE A 119 1.07 -3.63 2.03
CA ILE A 119 0.08 -2.57 1.86
C ILE A 119 0.21 -1.51 2.96
N ARG A 120 0.28 -1.92 4.23
CA ARG A 120 0.45 -0.98 5.36
C ARG A 120 1.69 -0.12 5.19
N THR A 121 2.81 -0.76 4.87
CA THR A 121 4.08 -0.08 4.65
C THR A 121 3.99 0.92 3.48
N GLN A 122 3.43 0.50 2.35
CA GLN A 122 3.20 1.35 1.19
C GLN A 122 2.25 2.54 1.50
N CYS A 123 1.21 2.32 2.31
CA CYS A 123 0.31 3.38 2.78
C CYS A 123 0.98 4.37 3.74
N LEU A 124 1.96 3.96 4.55
CA LEU A 124 2.75 4.89 5.36
C LEU A 124 3.63 5.81 4.49
N TYR A 125 4.10 5.31 3.34
CA TYR A 125 4.90 6.12 2.42
C TYR A 125 4.07 7.14 1.64
N LEU A 126 2.78 6.89 1.43
CA LEU A 126 1.89 7.87 0.82
C LEU A 126 1.92 9.21 1.56
N ASP A 127 2.04 9.22 2.90
CA ASP A 127 2.12 10.45 3.69
C ASP A 127 3.33 11.32 3.31
N LYS A 128 4.40 10.72 2.79
CA LYS A 128 5.65 11.42 2.43
C LYS A 128 5.62 12.06 1.05
N ILE A 129 4.78 11.56 0.16
CA ILE A 129 4.66 12.03 -1.22
C ILE A 129 3.30 12.65 -1.52
N ALA A 130 2.40 12.71 -0.52
CA ALA A 130 1.03 13.17 -0.66
C ALA A 130 0.94 14.56 -1.32
N GLU A 131 1.76 15.51 -0.88
CA GLU A 131 1.76 16.86 -1.44
C GLU A 131 2.05 16.90 -2.95
N GLN A 132 2.77 15.91 -3.47
CA GLN A 132 3.12 15.80 -4.88
C GLN A 132 2.04 15.06 -5.69
N ILE A 133 1.52 13.95 -5.17
CA ILE A 133 0.62 13.07 -5.93
C ILE A 133 -0.87 13.43 -5.79
N ILE A 134 -1.28 14.01 -4.66
CA ILE A 134 -2.70 14.27 -4.37
C ILE A 134 -3.32 15.27 -5.37
N PRO A 135 -2.67 16.40 -5.73
CA PRO A 135 -3.23 17.32 -6.71
C PRO A 135 -3.56 16.65 -8.05
N ASP A 136 -2.67 15.76 -8.53
CA ASP A 136 -2.87 15.06 -9.80
C ASP A 136 -4.02 14.03 -9.71
N ILE A 137 -4.12 13.33 -8.58
CA ILE A 137 -5.21 12.37 -8.33
C ILE A 137 -6.56 13.08 -8.24
N GLU A 138 -6.63 14.21 -7.54
CA GLU A 138 -7.86 15.01 -7.42
C GLU A 138 -8.30 15.57 -8.78
N ASN A 139 -7.36 16.07 -9.57
CA ASN A 139 -7.63 16.51 -10.93
C ASN A 139 -8.15 15.35 -11.80
N ALA A 140 -7.54 14.17 -11.69
CA ALA A 140 -7.99 12.99 -12.43
C ALA A 140 -9.41 12.53 -12.02
N LEU A 141 -9.72 12.53 -10.71
CA LEU A 141 -11.07 12.23 -10.20
C LEU A 141 -12.10 13.24 -10.72
N LYS A 142 -11.77 14.53 -10.68
CA LYS A 142 -12.62 15.59 -11.22
C LYS A 142 -12.91 15.38 -12.70
N ASN A 143 -11.86 15.16 -13.51
CA ASN A 143 -11.99 14.91 -14.95
C ASN A 143 -12.81 13.65 -15.25
N TYR A 144 -12.64 12.58 -14.46
CA TYR A 144 -13.42 11.35 -14.58
C TYR A 144 -14.91 11.63 -14.34
N ARG A 145 -15.24 12.34 -13.25
CA ARG A 145 -16.62 12.70 -12.91
C ARG A 145 -17.26 13.63 -13.94
N GLU A 146 -16.54 14.62 -14.44
CA GLU A 146 -17.03 15.53 -15.49
C GLU A 146 -17.29 14.83 -16.83
N LYS A 147 -16.49 13.80 -17.16
CA LYS A 147 -16.72 12.96 -18.36
C LYS A 147 -17.80 11.90 -18.17
N GLY A 148 -18.12 11.55 -16.92
CA GLY A 148 -19.23 10.66 -16.55
C GLY A 148 -20.60 11.34 -16.56
N VAL A 149 -20.66 12.68 -16.64
CA VAL A 149 -21.91 13.42 -16.91
C VAL A 149 -22.16 13.44 -18.41
N SER A 150 -22.82 12.41 -18.91
CA SER A 150 -23.47 12.51 -20.23
C SER A 150 -24.50 13.64 -20.16
N PRO A 151 -24.50 14.63 -21.09
CA PRO A 151 -25.58 15.59 -21.15
C PRO A 151 -26.87 14.84 -21.47
N ILE A 152 -27.92 15.19 -20.73
CA ILE A 152 -29.32 14.76 -20.90
C ILE A 152 -29.74 14.94 -22.36
#